data_AF-A0A9P6NSZ3-F1
#
_entry.id   AF-A0A9P6NSZ3-F1
#
_cell.length_a   1.000
_cell.length_b   1.000
_cell.length_c   1.000
_cell.angle_alpha   90.00
_cell.angle_beta   90.00
_cell.angle_gamma   90.00
#
_symmetry.space_group_name_H-M   'P 1'
#
loop_
_entity.id
_entity.type
_entity.pdbx_description
1 polymer ?
#
loop_
_entity_poly.entity_id
_entity_poly.type
_entity_poly.pdbx_seq_one_letter_code
_entity_poly.pdbx_strand_id
1 'polypeptide(L)'
;MMLYYSTKAVIHDPTTYQKTGWSQVYKCHECQLMEPALFLDEICKKVYNETGVLASPVVIDWELQEHLQLTLKKAGVSNVLKNLHAKAIFMHQIAEIPSEFFVFTDKSAICDLDLLQTRQHSKKGLCTTCYVPCL
;
A
#
# COMPACT_ATOMS: atom_id res chain seq x y z
N MET A 1 6.64 23.84 -40.71
CA MET A 1 5.36 23.87 -41.45
C MET A 1 5.35 23.02 -42.73
N MET A 2 6.33 23.05 -43.64
CA MET A 2 6.25 22.28 -44.90
C MET A 2 6.23 20.74 -44.74
N LEU A 3 6.93 20.18 -43.74
CA LEU A 3 7.10 18.73 -43.61
C LEU A 3 5.79 17.96 -43.30
N TYR A 4 4.91 18.56 -42.49
CA TYR A 4 3.62 17.94 -42.12
C TYR A 4 2.69 17.84 -43.34
N TYR A 5 2.52 18.94 -44.06
CA TYR A 5 1.69 18.96 -45.27
C TYR A 5 2.28 18.11 -46.40
N SER A 6 3.62 18.00 -46.49
CA SER A 6 4.26 17.24 -47.57
C SER A 6 4.23 15.72 -47.33
N THR A 7 4.43 15.28 -46.09
CA THR A 7 4.56 13.84 -45.80
C THR A 7 3.29 13.21 -45.27
N LYS A 8 2.43 13.98 -44.57
CA LYS A 8 1.31 13.47 -43.74
C LYS A 8 1.68 12.26 -42.84
N ALA A 9 2.97 12.01 -42.64
CA ALA A 9 3.49 10.85 -41.91
C ALA A 9 3.50 11.10 -40.39
N VAL A 10 3.35 12.36 -39.99
CA VAL A 10 3.26 12.78 -38.60
C VAL A 10 1.78 13.02 -38.28
N ILE A 11 1.28 12.41 -37.22
CA ILE A 11 -0.14 12.39 -36.85
C ILE A 11 -0.67 13.81 -36.50
N HIS A 12 0.19 14.71 -36.01
CA HIS A 12 -0.18 16.09 -35.66
C HIS A 12 0.92 17.13 -35.92
N ASP A 13 0.50 18.37 -36.08
CA ASP A 13 1.36 19.52 -36.38
C ASP A 13 2.26 19.91 -35.18
N PRO A 14 3.60 19.93 -35.31
CA PRO A 14 4.55 20.21 -34.23
C PRO A 14 4.34 21.57 -33.52
N THR A 15 3.73 22.55 -34.17
CA THR A 15 3.43 23.86 -33.54
C THR A 15 2.24 23.83 -32.58
N THR A 16 1.43 22.77 -32.60
CA THR A 16 0.31 22.59 -31.66
C THR A 16 0.69 21.88 -30.37
N TYR A 17 1.95 21.43 -30.23
CA TYR A 17 2.48 20.84 -29.00
C TYR A 17 2.84 21.92 -27.97
N GLN A 18 1.86 22.75 -27.58
CA GLN A 18 2.02 23.56 -26.37
C GLN A 18 1.89 22.61 -25.16
N LYS A 19 3.05 22.23 -24.62
CA LYS A 19 3.32 21.34 -23.47
C LYS A 19 3.66 19.90 -23.86
N THR A 20 4.92 19.70 -24.22
CA THR A 20 5.60 18.41 -24.13
C THR A 20 6.01 18.16 -22.68
N GLY A 21 5.16 17.42 -21.97
CA GLY A 21 5.44 16.84 -20.67
C GLY A 21 4.19 16.12 -20.16
N TRP A 22 4.36 15.04 -19.40
CA TRP A 22 3.25 14.47 -18.63
C TRP A 22 2.60 15.61 -17.86
N SER A 23 1.39 16.00 -18.27
CA SER A 23 0.58 16.90 -17.45
C SER A 23 0.31 16.12 -16.18
N GLN A 24 0.98 16.50 -15.09
CA GLN A 24 0.79 15.93 -13.76
C GLN A 24 -0.72 15.80 -13.55
N VAL A 25 -1.22 14.56 -13.63
CA VAL A 25 -2.67 14.27 -13.63
C VAL A 25 -3.26 14.74 -12.31
N TYR A 26 -2.42 14.86 -11.29
CA TYR A 26 -2.75 15.21 -9.93
C TYR A 26 -2.14 16.56 -9.60
N LYS A 27 -2.78 17.61 -10.13
CA LYS A 27 -2.88 18.89 -9.42
C LYS A 27 -3.96 18.86 -8.34
N CYS A 28 -4.51 17.69 -8.03
CA CYS A 28 -5.53 17.54 -7.02
C CYS A 28 -4.89 17.80 -5.66
N HIS A 29 -5.15 19.01 -5.18
CA HIS A 29 -5.06 19.41 -3.79
C HIS A 29 -5.39 18.22 -2.89
N GLU A 30 -4.41 17.84 -2.06
CA GLU A 30 -4.61 17.47 -0.66
C GLU A 30 -5.94 16.78 -0.33
N CYS A 31 -5.84 15.49 0.06
CA CYS A 31 -6.53 14.95 1.23
C CYS A 31 -7.79 14.06 1.11
N GLN A 32 -8.23 13.56 -0.05
CA GLN A 32 -9.32 12.55 -0.08
C GLN A 32 -8.93 11.12 -0.51
N LEU A 33 -7.78 10.94 -1.15
CA LEU A 33 -7.19 9.60 -1.35
C LEU A 33 -6.51 9.03 -0.09
N MET A 34 -6.56 9.75 1.04
CA MET A 34 -5.89 9.39 2.30
C MET A 34 -6.56 8.27 3.11
N GLU A 35 -7.54 7.56 2.57
CA GLU A 35 -7.97 6.30 3.18
C GLU A 35 -6.85 5.27 2.99
N PRO A 36 -6.08 4.92 4.04
CA PRO A 36 -4.79 4.22 3.91
C PRO A 36 -4.94 2.73 3.56
N ALA A 37 -6.16 2.29 3.26
CA ALA A 37 -6.54 0.89 3.03
C ALA A 37 -7.16 0.64 1.66
N LEU A 38 -7.23 1.65 0.78
CA LEU A 38 -7.80 1.48 -0.55
C LEU A 38 -6.87 0.70 -1.47
N PHE A 39 -7.46 -0.16 -2.31
CA PHE A 39 -6.75 -0.81 -3.39
C PHE A 39 -6.50 0.15 -4.56
N LEU A 40 -5.49 -0.13 -5.37
CA LEU A 40 -5.12 0.71 -6.53
C LEU A 40 -6.30 0.93 -7.50
N ASP A 41 -7.16 -0.08 -7.70
CA ASP A 41 -8.32 0.03 -8.58
C ASP A 41 -9.42 0.94 -8.00
N GLU A 42 -9.59 0.95 -6.67
CA GLU A 42 -10.49 1.85 -5.96
C GLU A 42 -10.00 3.29 -6.05
N ILE A 43 -8.69 3.49 -5.89
CA ILE A 43 -8.04 4.79 -6.08
C ILE A 43 -8.26 5.26 -7.54
N CYS A 44 -8.04 4.40 -8.53
CA CYS A 44 -8.30 4.74 -9.95
C CYS A 44 -9.76 5.18 -10.18
N LYS A 45 -10.73 4.46 -9.60
CA LYS A 45 -12.16 4.80 -9.71
C LYS A 45 -12.47 6.14 -9.05
N LYS A 46 -11.94 6.42 -7.85
CA LYS A 46 -12.14 7.71 -7.17
C LYS A 46 -11.57 8.86 -8.00
N VAL A 47 -10.35 8.69 -8.51
CA VAL A 47 -9.69 9.70 -9.37
C VAL A 47 -10.51 9.99 -10.61
N TYR A 48 -11.04 8.96 -11.27
CA TYR A 48 -11.92 9.15 -12.42
C TYR A 48 -13.21 9.90 -12.05
N ASN A 49 -13.84 9.56 -10.93
CA ASN A 49 -15.07 10.21 -10.48
C ASN A 49 -14.85 11.70 -10.14
N GLU A 50 -13.68 12.06 -9.62
CA GLU A 50 -13.36 13.43 -9.20
C GLU A 50 -12.86 14.30 -10.35
N THR A 51 -12.01 13.75 -11.23
CA THR A 51 -11.30 14.53 -12.26
C THR A 51 -11.83 14.32 -13.67
N GLY A 52 -12.63 13.26 -13.88
CA GLY A 52 -13.02 12.79 -15.22
C GLY A 52 -11.86 12.16 -16.02
N VAL A 53 -10.68 12.01 -15.42
CA VAL A 53 -9.49 11.48 -16.09
C VAL A 53 -9.33 10.00 -15.75
N LEU A 54 -9.26 9.17 -16.79
CA LEU A 54 -8.96 7.75 -16.65
C LEU A 54 -7.44 7.56 -16.51
N ALA A 55 -6.97 7.37 -15.29
CA ALA A 55 -5.58 7.00 -15.02
C ALA A 55 -5.42 5.48 -15.01
N SER A 56 -4.30 4.98 -15.55
CA SER A 56 -3.99 3.56 -15.43
C SER A 56 -3.47 3.24 -14.02
N PRO A 57 -3.65 2.00 -13.52
CA PRO A 57 -3.11 1.61 -12.22
C PRO A 57 -1.59 1.80 -12.10
N VAL A 58 -0.86 1.66 -13.20
CA VAL A 58 0.60 1.87 -13.25
C VAL A 58 0.95 3.34 -13.05
N VAL A 59 0.19 4.26 -13.65
CA VAL A 59 0.39 5.70 -13.47
C VAL A 59 0.07 6.09 -12.04
N ILE A 60 -1.01 5.56 -11.47
CA ILE A 60 -1.39 5.78 -10.07
C ILE A 60 -0.31 5.26 -9.12
N ASP A 61 0.20 4.04 -9.34
CA ASP A 61 1.26 3.46 -8.51
C ASP A 61 2.54 4.29 -8.57
N TRP A 62 2.96 4.72 -9.76
CA TRP A 62 4.11 5.61 -9.94
C TRP A 62 3.90 6.96 -9.22
N GLU A 63 2.71 7.54 -9.32
CA GLU A 63 2.36 8.78 -8.63
C GLU A 63 2.40 8.62 -7.10
N LEU A 64 1.84 7.53 -6.58
CA LEU A 64 1.83 7.23 -5.15
C LEU A 64 3.26 7.04 -4.60
N GLN A 65 4.13 6.37 -5.36
CA GLN A 65 5.51 6.09 -4.93
C GLN A 65 6.45 7.30 -5.12
N GLU A 66 6.48 7.91 -6.29
CA GLU A 66 7.48 8.92 -6.64
C GLU A 66 7.07 10.33 -6.22
N HIS A 67 5.78 10.67 -6.36
CA HIS A 67 5.29 12.01 -6.01
C HIS A 67 4.82 12.11 -4.57
N LEU A 68 4.10 11.11 -4.06
CA LEU A 68 3.56 11.11 -2.69
C LEU A 68 4.44 10.37 -1.67
N GLN A 69 5.50 9.68 -2.11
CA GLN A 69 6.42 8.92 -1.26
C GLN A 69 5.71 7.90 -0.35
N LEU A 70 4.59 7.35 -0.84
CA LEU A 70 3.80 6.37 -0.11
C LEU A 70 4.34 4.96 -0.35
N THR A 71 4.55 4.23 0.74
CA THR A 71 4.95 2.83 0.71
C THR A 71 3.80 1.96 1.21
N LEU A 72 3.53 0.85 0.53
CA LEU A 72 2.56 -0.14 1.01
C LEU A 72 3.11 -0.84 2.26
N LYS A 73 2.49 -0.55 3.42
CA LYS A 73 2.77 -1.27 4.67
C LYS A 73 1.66 -2.28 4.92
N LYS A 74 2.05 -3.49 5.33
CA LYS A 74 1.08 -4.46 5.83
C LYS A 74 0.40 -3.87 7.06
N ALA A 75 -0.93 -3.82 7.05
CA ALA A 75 -1.69 -3.37 8.21
C ALA A 75 -1.32 -4.21 9.44
N GLY A 76 -1.16 -3.55 10.59
CA GLY A 76 -0.96 -4.24 11.85
C GLY A 76 -2.19 -5.09 12.19
N VAL A 77 -1.97 -6.33 12.63
CA VAL A 77 -3.05 -7.16 13.14
C VAL A 77 -3.34 -6.72 14.58
N SER A 78 -4.45 -6.03 14.80
CA SER A 78 -4.96 -5.79 16.15
C SER A 78 -5.90 -6.92 16.55
N ASN A 79 -5.82 -7.37 17.81
CA ASN A 79 -6.81 -8.29 18.35
C ASN A 79 -8.20 -7.64 18.29
N VAL A 80 -9.11 -8.21 17.51
CA VAL A 80 -10.47 -7.68 17.28
C VAL A 80 -11.29 -7.64 18.58
N LEU A 81 -10.99 -8.50 19.54
CA LEU A 81 -11.65 -8.56 20.84
C LEU A 81 -11.10 -7.52 21.84
N LYS A 82 -10.09 -6.75 21.45
CA LYS A 82 -9.46 -5.76 22.34
C LYS A 82 -10.38 -4.57 22.54
N ASN A 83 -11.05 -4.53 23.68
CA ASN A 83 -11.80 -3.36 24.13
C ASN A 83 -10.85 -2.33 24.78
N LEU A 84 -10.63 -1.20 24.09
CA LEU A 84 -9.75 -0.13 24.57
C LEU A 84 -10.24 0.51 25.87
N HIS A 85 -11.55 0.65 26.03
CA HIS A 85 -12.14 1.25 27.22
C HIS A 85 -11.94 0.35 28.44
N ALA A 86 -12.22 -0.94 28.31
CA ALA A 86 -11.95 -1.92 29.37
C ALA A 86 -10.47 -1.97 29.75
N LYS A 87 -9.57 -1.92 28.75
CA LYS A 87 -8.12 -1.84 28.99
C LYS A 87 -7.76 -0.58 29.79
N ALA A 88 -8.31 0.58 29.43
CA ALA A 88 -8.01 1.84 30.11
C ALA A 88 -8.47 1.82 31.57
N ILE A 89 -9.68 1.32 31.84
CA ILE A 89 -10.18 1.14 33.21
C ILE A 89 -9.26 0.22 34.01
N PHE A 90 -8.92 -0.94 33.44
CA PHE A 90 -8.03 -1.89 34.10
C PHE A 90 -6.65 -1.28 34.40
N MET A 91 -6.06 -0.57 33.43
CA MET A 91 -4.79 0.14 33.63
C MET A 91 -4.87 1.18 34.74
N HIS A 92 -5.98 1.90 34.86
CA HIS A 92 -6.18 2.86 35.94
C HIS A 92 -6.29 2.16 37.30
N GLN A 93 -7.01 1.04 37.37
CA GLN A 93 -7.17 0.25 38.61
C GLN A 93 -5.86 -0.34 39.13
N ILE A 94 -4.91 -0.66 38.25
CA ILE A 94 -3.61 -1.24 38.64
C ILE A 94 -2.48 -0.22 38.72
N ALA A 95 -2.74 1.06 38.41
CA ALA A 95 -1.70 2.08 38.28
C ALA A 95 -0.91 2.34 39.58
N GLU A 96 -1.54 2.09 40.73
CA GLU A 96 -0.93 2.31 42.06
C GLU A 96 -0.14 1.10 42.56
N ILE A 97 -0.25 -0.06 41.90
CA ILE A 97 0.47 -1.28 42.29
C ILE A 97 1.88 -1.22 41.71
N PRO A 98 2.94 -1.27 42.55
CA PRO A 98 4.31 -1.27 42.05
C PRO A 98 4.58 -2.50 41.17
N SER A 99 5.43 -2.32 40.16
CA SER A 99 5.70 -3.39 39.19
C SER A 99 6.33 -4.64 39.78
N GLU A 100 7.02 -4.50 40.92
CA GLU A 100 7.66 -5.58 41.67
C GLU A 100 6.66 -6.66 42.13
N PHE A 101 5.38 -6.31 42.26
CA PHE A 101 4.32 -7.23 42.70
C PHE A 101 3.58 -7.92 41.54
N PHE A 102 3.86 -7.57 40.28
CA PHE A 102 3.22 -8.23 39.14
C PHE A 102 3.94 -9.53 38.77
N VAL A 103 3.21 -10.64 38.82
CA VAL A 103 3.65 -11.94 38.29
C VAL A 103 2.81 -12.28 37.08
N PHE A 104 3.44 -12.36 35.91
CA PHE A 104 2.76 -12.70 34.65
C PHE A 104 2.86 -14.20 34.39
N THR A 105 1.72 -14.89 34.42
CA THR A 105 1.62 -16.29 34.02
C THR A 105 0.87 -16.37 32.69
N ASP A 106 1.59 -16.41 31.58
CA ASP A 106 0.99 -16.63 30.26
C ASP A 106 1.13 -18.09 29.84
N LYS A 107 0.10 -18.61 29.18
CA LYS A 107 0.16 -19.92 28.52
C LYS A 107 0.47 -19.67 27.05
N SER A 108 1.76 -19.69 26.69
CA SER A 108 2.15 -19.71 25.29
C SER A 108 1.92 -21.11 24.72
N ALA A 109 1.13 -21.22 23.65
CA ALA A 109 1.17 -22.42 22.82
C ALA A 109 2.51 -22.42 22.07
N ILE A 110 3.33 -23.46 22.28
CA ILE A 110 4.49 -23.71 21.43
C ILE A 110 3.94 -24.36 20.17
N CYS A 111 4.01 -23.66 19.03
CA CYS A 111 3.73 -24.27 17.74
C CYS A 111 5.01 -24.93 17.23
N ASP A 112 4.90 -26.14 16.67
CA ASP A 112 6.02 -26.79 15.99
C ASP A 112 6.54 -25.90 14.85
N LEU A 113 7.86 -25.90 14.68
CA LEU A 113 8.60 -25.04 13.74
C LEU A 113 8.08 -25.18 12.29
N ASP A 114 7.51 -26.34 11.97
CA ASP A 114 7.00 -26.72 10.65
C ASP A 114 5.80 -25.88 10.17
N LEU A 115 5.14 -25.15 11.07
CA LEU A 115 4.01 -24.26 10.73
C LEU A 115 4.45 -22.84 10.36
N LEU A 116 5.72 -22.49 10.53
CA LEU A 116 6.24 -21.19 10.12
C LEU A 116 6.53 -21.18 8.62
N GLN A 117 5.80 -20.35 7.88
CA GLN A 117 6.07 -20.13 6.46
C GLN A 117 7.48 -19.55 6.28
N THR A 118 8.44 -20.38 5.87
CA THR A 118 9.80 -19.93 5.55
C THR A 118 9.75 -19.11 4.26
N ARG A 119 10.19 -17.86 4.35
CA ARG A 119 10.39 -17.03 3.15
C ARG A 119 11.62 -17.55 2.43
N GLN A 120 11.41 -18.15 1.27
CA GLN A 120 12.49 -18.58 0.38
C GLN A 120 12.54 -17.68 -0.85
N HIS A 121 13.74 -17.53 -1.42
CA HIS A 121 13.94 -16.77 -2.66
C HIS A 121 14.04 -17.75 -3.83
N SER A 122 13.25 -17.52 -4.87
CA SER A 122 13.34 -18.22 -6.16
C SER A 122 13.28 -17.21 -7.30
N LYS A 123 13.66 -17.62 -8.51
CA LYS A 123 13.50 -16.76 -9.69
C LYS A 123 12.01 -16.50 -9.91
N LYS A 124 11.68 -15.31 -10.42
CA LYS A 124 10.29 -14.90 -10.68
C LYS A 124 9.58 -15.95 -11.56
N GLY A 125 8.44 -16.45 -11.09
CA GLY A 125 7.63 -17.45 -11.79
C GLY A 125 7.98 -18.91 -11.49
N LEU A 126 9.01 -19.18 -10.67
CA LEU A 126 9.33 -20.53 -10.21
C LEU A 126 8.81 -20.76 -8.79
N CYS A 127 8.40 -21.99 -8.49
CA CYS A 127 8.04 -22.40 -7.14
C CYS A 127 9.26 -22.25 -6.20
N THR A 128 9.03 -21.72 -5.01
CA THR A 128 9.93 -21.86 -3.86
C THR A 128 9.65 -23.23 -3.24
N THR A 129 10.62 -24.14 -3.28
CA THR A 129 10.45 -25.52 -2.85
C THR A 129 10.24 -25.64 -1.33
N CYS A 130 9.08 -26.12 -0.92
CA CYS A 130 8.85 -26.65 0.43
C CYS A 130 9.56 -28.00 0.57
N TYR A 131 10.86 -28.03 0.83
CA TYR A 131 11.50 -29.23 1.37
C TYR A 131 11.23 -29.27 2.87
N VAL A 132 10.40 -30.20 3.30
CA VAL A 132 10.33 -30.64 4.71
C VAL A 132 11.42 -31.72 4.86
N PRO A 133 12.53 -31.48 5.57
CA PRO A 133 13.40 -32.58 5.94
C PRO A 133 12.69 -33.36 7.05
N CYS A 134 12.16 -34.53 6.73
CA CYS A 134 11.81 -35.51 7.75
C CYS A 134 13.11 -35.92 8.47
N LEU A 135 13.18 -35.68 9.78
CA LEU A 135 14.10 -36.33 10.70
C LEU A 135 13.29 -36.99 11.81
#